data_AF-A0A7X6ZF28-F1
#
_entry.id   AF-A0A7X6ZF28-F1
#
_cell.length_a   1.000
_cell.length_b   1.000
_cell.length_c   1.000
_cell.angle_alpha   90.00
_cell.angle_beta   90.00
_cell.angle_gamma   90.00
#
_symmetry.space_group_name_H-M   'P 1'
#
loop_
_entity.id
_entity.type
_entity.pdbx_description
1 polymer ?
#
loop_
_entity_poly.entity_id
_entity_poly.type
_entity_poly.pdbx_seq_one_letter_code
_entity_poly.pdbx_strand_id
1 'polypeptide(L)'
;REECSFCPSHWLPCLKQLELLEGSSEILPGLKVLFTGGHTAGHQVIEVDTAQGKIILGGDAPFNYSLMWTRIPDQFWQLYYSGPGKHCNWDNNVRRQLKSFLMGKNALTRQSSARMRLHEVRNIGQMFFTSHDPGLSSFSCGQSIAAK
;
A
#
# COMPACT_ATOMS: atom_id res chain seq x y z
N ARG A 1 4.03 -4.59 21.05
CA ARG A 1 3.37 -3.79 19.99
C ARG A 1 3.97 -4.25 18.68
N GLU A 2 3.45 -5.33 18.14
CA GLU A 2 3.91 -5.85 16.84
C GLU A 2 3.15 -5.07 15.77
N GLU A 3 3.85 -4.64 14.72
CA GLU A 3 3.22 -4.03 13.55
C GLU A 3 2.10 -4.94 13.03
N CYS A 4 0.92 -4.36 12.74
CA CYS A 4 -0.28 -5.13 12.38
C CYS A 4 -0.06 -6.08 11.18
N SER A 5 0.80 -5.71 10.24
CA SER A 5 1.21 -6.55 9.11
C SER A 5 1.83 -7.88 9.56
N PHE A 6 2.58 -7.91 10.66
CA PHE A 6 3.25 -9.10 11.17
C PHE A 6 2.41 -9.91 12.17
N CYS A 7 1.21 -9.45 12.54
CA CYS A 7 0.35 -10.11 13.51
C CYS A 7 -0.97 -10.59 12.86
N PRO A 8 -1.03 -11.81 12.30
CA PRO A 8 -2.19 -12.31 11.57
C PRO A 8 -3.49 -12.28 12.35
N SER A 9 -3.45 -12.43 13.68
CA SER A 9 -4.65 -12.36 14.52
C SER A 9 -5.43 -11.04 14.37
N HIS A 10 -4.78 -9.95 13.96
CA HIS A 10 -5.43 -8.65 13.78
C HIS A 10 -6.23 -8.53 12.48
N TRP A 11 -5.89 -9.28 11.42
CA TRP A 11 -6.49 -9.11 10.10
C TRP A 11 -7.06 -10.41 9.50
N LEU A 12 -6.59 -11.58 9.93
CA LEU A 12 -7.03 -12.87 9.43
C LEU A 12 -8.53 -13.11 9.62
N PRO A 13 -9.15 -12.74 10.78
CA PRO A 13 -10.61 -12.85 10.95
C PRO A 13 -11.41 -12.01 9.94
N CYS A 14 -10.81 -10.94 9.41
CA CYS A 14 -11.45 -10.00 8.49
C CYS A 14 -11.25 -10.38 7.02
N LEU A 15 -10.53 -11.47 6.67
CA LEU A 15 -10.24 -11.82 5.26
C LEU A 15 -11.48 -11.81 4.36
N LYS A 16 -12.63 -12.29 4.85
CA LYS A 16 -13.88 -12.33 4.06
C LYS A 16 -14.45 -10.95 3.75
N GLN A 17 -14.07 -9.93 4.51
CA GLN A 17 -14.48 -8.54 4.32
C GLN A 17 -13.55 -7.79 3.35
N LEU A 18 -12.40 -8.39 2.99
CA LEU A 18 -11.44 -7.77 2.10
C LEU A 18 -11.82 -7.99 0.63
N GLU A 19 -11.69 -6.92 -0.15
CA GLU A 19 -11.74 -6.94 -1.60
C GLU A 19 -10.32 -6.82 -2.17
N LEU A 20 -10.02 -7.62 -3.18
CA LEU A 20 -8.72 -7.61 -3.86
C LEU A 20 -8.83 -6.79 -5.14
N LEU A 21 -8.19 -5.62 -5.12
CA LEU A 21 -8.13 -4.70 -6.25
C LEU A 21 -6.89 -4.98 -7.10
N GLU A 22 -7.07 -5.03 -8.42
CA GLU A 22 -5.97 -5.06 -9.37
C GLU A 22 -5.93 -3.77 -10.18
N GLY A 23 -4.72 -3.21 -10.32
CA GLY A 23 -4.51 -2.02 -11.11
C GLY A 23 -5.18 -0.78 -10.52
N SER A 24 -5.47 0.16 -11.41
CA SER A 24 -6.15 1.42 -11.07
C SER A 24 -7.66 1.27 -11.23
N SER A 25 -8.43 1.68 -10.23
CA SER A 25 -9.88 1.53 -10.20
C SER A 25 -10.56 2.63 -9.38
N GLU A 26 -11.76 3.04 -9.79
CA GLU A 26 -12.63 3.86 -8.94
C GLU A 26 -13.32 2.98 -7.91
N ILE A 27 -13.13 3.29 -6.62
CA ILE A 27 -13.62 2.48 -5.50
C ILE A 27 -14.89 3.07 -4.88
N LEU A 28 -15.07 4.38 -5.01
CA LEU A 28 -16.27 5.14 -4.66
C LEU A 28 -16.35 6.37 -5.57
N PRO A 29 -17.53 7.00 -5.77
CA PRO A 29 -17.63 8.22 -6.55
C PRO A 29 -16.64 9.29 -6.09
N GLY A 30 -15.74 9.68 -6.99
CA GLY A 30 -14.69 10.67 -6.70
C GLY A 30 -13.48 10.13 -5.92
N LEU A 31 -13.35 8.81 -5.73
CA LEU A 31 -12.22 8.16 -5.09
C LEU A 31 -11.64 7.07 -6.01
N LYS A 32 -10.44 7.31 -6.52
CA LYS A 32 -9.74 6.39 -7.41
C LYS A 32 -8.44 5.92 -6.79
N VAL A 33 -8.23 4.61 -6.86
CA VAL A 33 -6.95 3.98 -6.59
C VAL A 33 -6.15 3.98 -7.89
N LEU A 34 -4.90 4.44 -7.85
CA LEU A 34 -3.98 4.40 -8.98
C LEU A 34 -2.80 3.47 -8.65
N PHE A 35 -2.62 2.41 -9.43
CA PHE A 35 -1.54 1.46 -9.23
C PHE A 35 -0.21 2.06 -9.62
N THR A 36 0.75 2.07 -8.69
CA THR A 36 2.07 2.70 -8.86
C THR A 36 3.23 1.73 -8.65
N GLY A 37 3.05 0.74 -7.76
CA GLY A 37 4.13 -0.16 -7.33
C GLY A 37 5.31 0.62 -6.74
N GLY A 38 6.52 0.07 -6.86
CA GLY A 38 7.74 0.72 -6.40
C GLY A 38 8.03 0.45 -4.92
N HIS A 39 7.48 1.26 -4.01
CA HIS A 39 7.70 1.13 -2.56
C HIS A 39 7.42 -0.30 -2.07
N THR A 40 6.29 -0.87 -2.50
CA THR A 40 6.02 -2.31 -2.51
C THR A 40 5.51 -2.71 -3.90
N ALA A 41 5.51 -4.02 -4.19
CA ALA A 41 5.00 -4.53 -5.47
C ALA A 41 3.52 -4.16 -5.72
N GLY A 42 2.72 -4.08 -4.65
CA GLY A 42 1.30 -3.73 -4.69
C GLY A 42 0.99 -2.27 -4.30
N HIS A 43 1.99 -1.38 -4.23
CA HIS A 43 1.75 0.00 -3.79
C HIS A 43 0.78 0.75 -4.72
N GLN A 44 -0.13 1.50 -4.13
CA GLN A 44 -1.15 2.28 -4.81
C GLN A 44 -1.24 3.68 -4.17
N VAL A 45 -1.61 4.68 -4.96
CA VAL A 45 -1.94 6.02 -4.48
C VAL A 45 -3.44 6.26 -4.62
N ILE A 46 -3.99 7.24 -3.91
CA ILE A 46 -5.40 7.57 -3.96
C ILE A 46 -5.59 8.96 -4.57
N GLU A 47 -6.36 9.05 -5.64
CA GLU A 47 -6.91 10.29 -6.18
C GLU A 47 -8.26 10.57 -5.52
N VAL A 48 -8.43 11.79 -5.02
CA VAL A 48 -9.63 12.27 -4.34
C VAL A 48 -10.13 13.51 -5.08
N ASP A 49 -11.35 13.43 -5.59
CA ASP A 49 -12.08 14.58 -6.12
C ASP A 49 -12.60 15.42 -4.95
N THR A 50 -12.25 16.71 -4.93
CA THR A 50 -12.74 17.66 -3.94
C THR A 50 -13.33 18.89 -4.62
N ALA A 51 -14.10 19.70 -3.89
CA ALA A 51 -14.60 20.98 -4.39
C ALA A 51 -13.48 21.96 -4.81
N GLN A 52 -12.28 21.79 -4.28
CA GLN A 52 -11.11 22.63 -4.58
C GLN A 52 -10.27 22.06 -5.73
N GLY A 53 -10.60 20.86 -6.24
CA GLY A 53 -9.85 20.15 -7.27
C GLY A 53 -9.39 18.77 -6.81
N LYS A 54 -8.57 18.12 -7.65
CA LYS A 54 -8.07 16.77 -7.38
C LYS A 54 -6.87 16.80 -6.44
N ILE A 55 -6.94 15.97 -5.39
CA ILE A 55 -5.85 15.73 -4.46
C ILE A 55 -5.33 14.32 -4.65
N ILE A 56 -4.00 14.14 -4.58
CA ILE A 56 -3.37 12.83 -4.56
C ILE A 56 -2.82 12.54 -3.16
N LEU A 57 -3.26 11.43 -2.57
CA LEU A 57 -2.67 10.82 -1.39
C LEU A 57 -1.65 9.78 -1.85
N GLY A 58 -0.38 10.20 -1.87
CA GLY A 58 0.75 9.47 -2.43
C GLY A 58 1.34 8.38 -1.54
N GLY A 59 0.94 8.32 -0.27
CA GLY A 59 1.50 7.37 0.69
C GLY A 59 3.03 7.40 0.71
N ASP A 60 3.64 6.23 0.61
CA ASP A 60 5.10 6.05 0.63
C ASP A 60 5.72 6.03 -0.78
N ALA A 61 4.99 6.46 -1.82
CA ALA A 61 5.45 6.43 -3.20
C ALA A 61 6.86 7.02 -3.45
N PRO A 62 7.28 8.13 -2.78
CA PRO A 62 8.63 8.67 -2.98
C PRO A 62 9.75 7.77 -2.42
N PHE A 63 9.44 6.91 -1.45
CA PHE A 63 10.42 6.11 -0.73
C PHE A 63 10.63 4.78 -1.45
N ASN A 64 11.59 4.75 -2.37
CA ASN A 64 12.01 3.52 -3.02
C ASN A 64 13.35 3.03 -2.44
N TYR A 65 13.32 1.87 -1.81
CA TYR A 65 14.51 1.24 -1.24
C TYR A 65 15.24 0.29 -2.22
N SER A 66 14.87 0.25 -3.50
CA SER A 66 15.43 -0.63 -4.53
C SER A 66 16.96 -0.62 -4.57
N LEU A 67 17.56 0.56 -4.58
CA LEU A 67 19.03 0.68 -4.58
C LEU A 67 19.65 0.28 -3.24
N MET A 68 18.94 0.50 -2.13
CA MET A 68 19.43 0.09 -0.82
C MET A 68 19.46 -1.43 -0.70
N TRP A 69 18.41 -2.12 -1.19
CA TRP A 69 18.33 -3.58 -1.20
C TRP A 69 19.46 -4.24 -2.00
N THR A 70 19.87 -3.66 -3.15
CA THR A 70 20.99 -4.20 -3.95
C THR A 70 22.36 -4.02 -3.30
N ARG A 71 22.46 -3.16 -2.28
CA ARG A 71 23.70 -2.94 -1.52
C ARG A 71 23.85 -3.90 -0.35
N ILE A 72 22.80 -4.65 0.01
CA ILE A 72 22.85 -5.64 1.08
C ILE A 72 23.48 -6.93 0.51
N PRO A 73 24.61 -7.43 1.06
CA PRO A 73 25.22 -8.68 0.60
C PRO A 73 24.28 -9.89 0.70
N ASP A 74 24.35 -10.79 -0.29
CA ASP A 74 23.47 -11.96 -0.41
C ASP A 74 23.43 -12.84 0.86
N GLN A 75 24.54 -12.96 1.59
CA GLN A 75 24.60 -13.72 2.84
C GLN A 75 23.58 -13.25 3.87
N PHE A 76 23.29 -11.94 3.93
CA PHE A 76 22.30 -11.40 4.87
C PHE A 76 20.87 -11.68 4.40
N TRP A 77 20.63 -11.66 3.09
CA TRP A 77 19.36 -12.11 2.53
C TRP A 77 19.12 -13.60 2.81
N GLN A 78 20.15 -14.44 2.67
CA GLN A 78 20.05 -15.86 3.00
C GLN A 78 19.74 -16.08 4.48
N LEU A 79 20.38 -15.34 5.39
CA LEU A 79 20.04 -15.36 6.82
C LEU A 79 18.60 -14.94 7.09
N TYR A 80 18.10 -13.90 6.42
CA TYR A 80 16.71 -13.46 6.54
C TYR A 80 15.72 -14.53 6.04
N TYR A 81 15.97 -15.11 4.86
CA TYR A 81 15.09 -16.11 4.24
C TYR A 81 15.14 -17.50 4.87
N SER A 82 16.22 -17.83 5.58
CA SER A 82 16.35 -19.11 6.29
C SER A 82 16.07 -19.01 7.80
N GLY A 83 16.18 -17.80 8.35
CA GLY A 83 16.01 -17.52 9.77
C GLY A 83 14.56 -17.43 10.23
N PRO A 84 14.34 -17.03 11.50
CA PRO A 84 12.99 -16.96 12.10
C PRO A 84 12.00 -16.10 11.30
N GLY A 85 12.49 -15.00 10.70
CA GLY A 85 11.69 -14.07 9.90
C GLY A 85 11.24 -14.59 8.53
N LYS A 86 11.69 -15.77 8.09
CA LYS A 86 11.41 -16.33 6.75
C LYS A 86 9.92 -16.40 6.38
N HIS A 87 9.07 -16.47 7.39
CA HIS A 87 7.62 -16.56 7.22
C HIS A 87 6.89 -15.40 7.90
N CYS A 88 7.55 -14.25 8.08
CA CYS A 88 7.00 -13.12 8.84
C CYS A 88 6.63 -13.51 10.27
N ASN A 89 7.28 -14.56 10.81
CA ASN A 89 6.92 -15.24 12.06
C ASN A 89 5.49 -15.82 12.10
N TRP A 90 4.83 -15.97 10.94
CA TRP A 90 3.49 -16.56 10.86
C TRP A 90 3.55 -18.08 10.95
N ASP A 91 2.55 -18.67 11.59
CA ASP A 91 2.36 -20.11 11.57
C ASP A 91 1.93 -20.62 10.16
N ASN A 92 2.03 -21.93 9.96
CA ASN A 92 1.67 -22.56 8.69
C ASN A 92 0.16 -22.49 8.35
N ASN A 93 -0.70 -22.32 9.36
CA ASN A 93 -2.14 -22.24 9.17
C ASN A 93 -2.54 -20.90 8.53
N VAL A 94 -1.88 -19.80 8.89
CA VAL A 94 -2.06 -18.47 8.27
C VAL A 94 -1.84 -18.56 6.76
N ARG A 95 -0.72 -19.16 6.33
CA ARG A 95 -0.39 -19.32 4.90
C ARG A 95 -1.42 -20.18 4.16
N ARG A 96 -1.91 -21.24 4.79
CA ARG A 96 -2.95 -22.11 4.23
C ARG A 96 -4.25 -21.36 4.01
N GLN A 97 -4.69 -20.57 5.01
CA GLN A 97 -5.91 -19.76 4.92
C GLN A 97 -5.79 -18.68 3.85
N LEU A 98 -4.66 -17.95 3.81
CA LEU A 98 -4.39 -16.96 2.78
C LEU A 98 -4.41 -17.57 1.38
N LYS A 99 -3.73 -18.71 1.17
CA LYS A 99 -3.71 -19.38 -0.14
C LYS A 99 -5.12 -19.78 -0.57
N SER A 100 -5.92 -20.35 0.34
CA SER A 100 -7.32 -20.70 0.07
C SER A 100 -8.15 -19.47 -0.33
N PHE A 101 -8.00 -18.36 0.41
CA PHE A 101 -8.65 -17.09 0.11
C PHE A 101 -8.26 -16.55 -1.29
N LEU A 102 -6.97 -16.49 -1.60
CA LEU A 102 -6.48 -15.98 -2.88
C LEU A 102 -6.92 -16.86 -4.07
N MET A 103 -6.94 -18.19 -3.89
CA MET A 103 -7.48 -19.12 -4.88
C MET A 103 -8.98 -18.88 -5.10
N GLY A 104 -9.77 -18.75 -4.03
CA GLY A 104 -11.20 -18.47 -4.12
C GLY A 104 -11.54 -17.12 -4.76
N LYS A 105 -10.60 -16.17 -4.77
CA LYS A 105 -10.73 -14.86 -5.45
C LYS A 105 -10.14 -14.85 -6.87
N ASN A 106 -9.66 -15.99 -7.38
CA ASN A 106 -8.92 -16.09 -8.64
C ASN A 106 -7.78 -15.05 -8.73
N ALA A 107 -7.12 -14.75 -7.62
CA ALA A 107 -6.09 -13.71 -7.54
C ALA A 107 -4.72 -14.19 -8.03
N LEU A 108 -4.45 -15.50 -7.96
CA LEU A 108 -3.14 -16.07 -8.29
C LEU A 108 -2.83 -16.11 -9.79
N THR A 109 -3.82 -15.87 -10.64
CA THR A 109 -3.69 -15.95 -12.11
C THR A 109 -3.92 -14.61 -12.80
N ARG A 110 -4.09 -13.52 -12.04
CA ARG A 110 -4.37 -12.20 -12.61
C ARG A 110 -3.10 -11.66 -13.27
N GLN A 111 -3.27 -11.04 -14.44
CA GLN A 111 -2.17 -10.35 -15.11
C GLN A 111 -1.90 -9.00 -14.42
N SER A 112 -0.63 -8.63 -14.32
CA SER A 112 -0.24 -7.35 -13.73
C SER A 112 -0.76 -6.20 -14.60
N SER A 113 -1.49 -5.28 -13.98
CA SER A 113 -1.95 -4.06 -14.64
C SER A 113 -0.78 -3.10 -14.92
N ALA A 114 -0.94 -2.23 -15.90
CA ALA A 114 0.02 -1.18 -16.17
C ALA A 114 0.15 -0.25 -14.95
N ARG A 115 1.37 -0.14 -14.42
CA ARG A 115 1.67 0.82 -13.34
C ARG A 115 1.80 2.23 -13.89
N MET A 116 1.32 3.19 -13.11
CA MET A 116 1.55 4.61 -13.33
C MET A 116 2.85 5.05 -12.66
N ARG A 117 3.65 5.85 -13.36
CA ARG A 117 4.87 6.45 -12.82
C ARG A 117 4.52 7.63 -11.92
N LEU A 118 5.34 7.85 -10.90
CA LEU A 118 5.12 8.94 -9.94
C LEU A 118 5.05 10.33 -10.59
N HIS A 119 5.80 10.56 -11.68
CA HIS A 119 5.73 11.83 -12.40
C HIS A 119 4.40 12.00 -13.16
N GLU A 120 3.81 10.92 -13.65
CA GLU A 120 2.48 10.95 -14.30
C GLU A 120 1.42 11.24 -13.26
N VAL A 121 1.47 10.57 -12.10
CA VAL A 121 0.55 10.80 -10.97
C VAL A 121 0.60 12.26 -10.50
N ARG A 122 1.79 12.84 -10.38
CA ARG A 122 1.97 14.24 -9.94
C ARG A 122 1.32 15.26 -10.87
N ASN A 123 1.12 14.91 -12.14
CA ASN A 123 0.50 15.79 -13.12
C ASN A 123 -1.04 15.70 -13.11
N ILE A 124 -1.63 14.78 -12.34
CA ILE A 124 -3.09 14.60 -12.25
C ILE A 124 -3.71 15.56 -11.24
N GLY A 125 -3.12 15.63 -10.05
CA GLY A 125 -3.64 16.41 -8.93
C GLY A 125 -3.10 17.83 -8.91
N GLN A 126 -3.89 18.74 -8.34
CA GLN A 126 -3.41 20.09 -7.99
C GLN A 126 -2.54 20.04 -6.73
N MET A 127 -2.74 19.03 -5.89
CA MET A 127 -2.02 18.81 -4.64
C MET A 127 -1.60 17.34 -4.52
N PHE A 128 -0.43 17.11 -3.93
CA PHE A 128 0.13 15.78 -3.72
C PHE A 128 0.72 15.68 -2.31
N PHE A 129 0.16 14.81 -1.48
CA PHE A 129 0.58 14.60 -0.08
C PHE A 129 1.18 13.20 0.10
N THR A 130 2.28 13.12 0.82
CA THR A 130 2.94 11.84 1.16
C THR A 130 2.72 11.50 2.63
N SER A 131 2.96 10.25 3.04
CA SER A 131 2.81 9.84 4.46
C SER A 131 3.65 10.69 5.42
N HIS A 132 4.75 11.25 4.93
CA HIS A 132 5.70 12.06 5.69
C HIS A 132 5.70 13.53 5.26
N ASP A 133 4.61 14.00 4.66
CA ASP A 133 4.50 15.41 4.27
C ASP A 133 4.43 16.31 5.52
N PRO A 134 5.35 17.29 5.67
CA PRO A 134 5.35 18.17 6.83
C PRO A 134 4.06 19.00 6.93
N GLY A 135 3.38 19.27 5.82
CA GLY A 135 2.08 19.94 5.80
C GLY A 135 0.96 19.15 6.49
N LEU A 136 1.14 17.84 6.74
CA LEU A 136 0.17 17.05 7.52
C LEU A 136 0.25 17.33 9.03
N SER A 137 1.40 17.81 9.52
CA SER A 137 1.60 18.10 10.95
C SER A 137 0.77 19.30 11.44
N SER A 138 0.42 20.23 10.55
CA SER A 138 -0.44 21.37 10.91
C SER A 138 -1.90 21.00 11.18
N PHE A 139 -2.34 19.79 10.81
CA PHE A 139 -3.71 19.32 11.08
C PHE A 139 -3.87 18.65 12.44
N SER A 140 -2.78 18.31 13.15
CA SER A 140 -2.84 17.60 14.43
C SER A 140 -3.20 18.48 15.64
N CYS A 141 -3.55 19.75 15.43
CA CYS A 141 -3.95 20.66 16.50
C CYS A 141 -5.25 21.39 16.14
N GLY A 142 -6.40 20.73 16.35
CA GLY A 142 -7.65 21.33 16.81
C GLY A 142 -8.27 22.54 16.09
N GLN A 143 -7.80 22.96 14.91
CA GLN A 143 -8.45 24.06 14.20
C GLN A 143 -9.67 23.52 13.45
N SER A 144 -10.84 23.73 14.07
CA SER A 144 -12.13 23.64 13.40
C SER A 144 -12.09 24.51 12.14
N ILE A 145 -12.17 23.86 10.98
CA ILE A 145 -12.33 24.57 9.72
C ILE A 145 -13.77 25.05 9.69
N ALA A 146 -13.99 26.31 10.08
CA ALA A 146 -15.23 27.00 9.74
C ALA A 146 -15.31 27.07 8.21
N ALA A 147 -16.33 26.44 7.64
CA ALA A 147 -16.65 26.55 6.23
C ALA A 147 -16.84 28.04 5.89
N LYS A 148 -16.12 28.52 4.88
CA LYS A 148 -16.42 29.76 4.16
C LYS A 148 -16.96 29.40 2.79
#